data_AF-A0A8C3WXK3-F1
#
_entry.id   AF-A0A8C3WXK3-F1
#
_cell.length_a   1.000
_cell.length_b   1.000
_cell.length_c   1.000
_cell.angle_alpha   90.00
_cell.angle_beta   90.00
_cell.angle_gamma   90.00
#
_symmetry.space_group_name_H-M   'P 1'
#
loop_
_entity.id
_entity.type
_entity.pdbx_description
1 polymer ?
#
loop_
_entity_poly.entity_id
_entity_poly.type
_entity_poly.pdbx_seq_one_letter_code
_entity_poly.pdbx_strand_id
1 'polypeptide(L)'
;MGLAMEHGGPYSRAGGSTRGCWYYLRYFFLFVSLIQFLIILGLVLFMIYGNVHVSTESNLQATERRADGLYGQVVGLTASQANLSKELNLTTRAKDAIMQMLLSARREQDRINSSFRQCQADRVMHLNNQQYMAAIILNEKQCQEQLKEMNKSCNALTLVLTQKCKTLEVELSKEKLVCTKDKEGLALGKRVVEEQLAECSKGRELQLQERHLAEEQLQKVQTLCLPLDKDKFEMELRNLWRDSIISRSLDSLGYNMYHPLGSELASLRRTCDHMPALMTAKVEELARSLRAGIERVARENSDLQRQKLEVERGLRAIQEAKEKAEKEAQAREAKLQAECARQTQLALEEKATLRKERDNLAKELEEKKREIEHLKMQLDISKSTLDTCIKAKTQPIPAPRPVGPAHNPAPIDPASLEEFKKRILESQRAPASNAIASASG
;
A
#
# COMPACT_ATOMS: atom_id res chain seq x y z
N MET A 1 -123.28 86.74 -24.05
CA MET A 1 -122.66 86.98 -25.37
C MET A 1 -123.08 85.83 -26.26
N GLY A 2 -123.80 85.94 -27.37
CA GLY A 2 -124.31 87.07 -28.13
C GLY A 2 -124.58 86.55 -29.54
N LEU A 3 -125.84 86.72 -30.02
CA LEU A 3 -126.25 86.79 -31.43
C LEU A 3 -126.05 85.50 -32.27
N ALA A 4 -126.79 85.12 -33.31
CA ALA A 4 -127.86 85.63 -34.17
C ALA A 4 -128.25 84.39 -35.06
N MET A 5 -129.31 84.27 -35.86
CA MET A 5 -130.34 85.15 -36.39
C MET A 5 -131.43 84.25 -37.03
N GLU A 6 -132.66 84.77 -37.11
CA GLU A 6 -133.65 84.60 -38.21
C GLU A 6 -134.31 83.23 -38.48
N HIS A 7 -135.57 83.06 -38.89
CA HIS A 7 -136.69 83.84 -39.48
C HIS A 7 -138.00 83.16 -38.96
N GLY A 8 -139.17 83.75 -38.73
CA GLY A 8 -139.74 85.02 -39.18
C GLY A 8 -141.03 84.83 -40.02
N GLY A 9 -142.19 84.55 -39.38
CA GLY A 9 -143.57 84.87 -39.85
C GLY A 9 -144.15 84.15 -41.10
N PRO A 10 -145.38 84.46 -41.59
CA PRO A 10 -146.23 85.60 -41.17
C PRO A 10 -147.79 85.50 -41.34
N TYR A 11 -148.44 86.64 -41.03
CA TYR A 11 -149.74 87.26 -41.47
C TYR A 11 -151.08 86.54 -41.25
N SER A 12 -151.92 86.97 -40.30
CA SER A 12 -152.84 88.13 -40.34
C SER A 12 -153.93 88.06 -41.42
N ARG A 13 -155.23 88.16 -41.04
CA ARG A 13 -156.03 89.40 -41.08
C ARG A 13 -157.55 89.12 -41.13
N ALA A 14 -158.30 90.01 -40.49
CA ALA A 14 -159.67 90.47 -40.77
C ALA A 14 -160.87 89.78 -40.07
N GLY A 15 -161.65 90.60 -39.34
CA GLY A 15 -163.10 90.61 -39.52
C GLY A 15 -163.97 90.55 -38.26
N GLY A 16 -164.54 91.69 -37.87
CA GLY A 16 -166.00 91.83 -37.73
C GLY A 16 -166.72 91.14 -36.57
N SER A 17 -166.87 91.89 -35.47
CA SER A 17 -167.91 91.91 -34.43
C SER A 17 -168.78 90.67 -34.07
N THR A 18 -168.78 90.42 -32.76
CA THR A 18 -169.85 89.88 -31.89
C THR A 18 -170.19 88.38 -31.89
N ARG A 19 -170.01 87.83 -30.67
CA ARG A 19 -170.71 86.71 -30.00
C ARG A 19 -170.29 85.27 -30.29
N GLY A 20 -170.12 84.52 -29.20
CA GLY A 20 -170.34 83.07 -29.15
C GLY A 20 -169.53 82.35 -28.06
N CYS A 21 -170.21 81.81 -27.04
CA CYS A 21 -169.72 80.86 -26.02
C CYS A 21 -168.97 79.63 -26.60
N TRP A 22 -169.03 79.43 -27.92
CA TRP A 22 -168.41 78.35 -28.66
C TRP A 22 -166.87 78.46 -28.81
N TYR A 23 -166.29 79.65 -28.61
CA TYR A 23 -164.84 79.87 -28.68
C TYR A 23 -164.07 79.14 -27.56
N TYR A 24 -164.62 79.06 -26.34
CA TYR A 24 -163.91 78.48 -25.18
C TYR A 24 -163.92 76.93 -25.15
N LEU A 25 -164.93 76.27 -25.73
CA LEU A 25 -165.03 74.80 -25.77
C LEU A 25 -163.94 74.15 -26.64
N ARG A 26 -163.51 74.81 -27.71
CA ARG A 26 -162.44 74.32 -28.59
C ARG A 26 -161.06 74.33 -27.91
N TYR A 27 -160.79 75.30 -27.03
CA TYR A 27 -159.55 75.34 -26.25
C TYR A 27 -159.53 74.27 -25.15
N PHE A 28 -160.64 74.01 -24.47
CA PHE A 28 -160.69 72.99 -23.40
C PHE A 28 -160.34 71.58 -23.92
N PHE A 29 -160.87 71.17 -25.07
CA PHE A 29 -160.56 69.87 -25.68
C PHE A 29 -159.09 69.76 -26.13
N LEU A 30 -158.49 70.85 -26.61
CA LEU A 30 -157.07 70.90 -26.96
C LEU A 30 -156.17 70.75 -25.72
N PHE A 31 -156.49 71.43 -24.62
CA PHE A 31 -155.69 71.34 -23.39
C PHE A 31 -155.78 69.97 -22.72
N VAL A 32 -156.95 69.32 -22.70
CA VAL A 32 -157.10 67.96 -22.15
C VAL A 32 -156.30 66.94 -22.97
N SER A 33 -156.33 67.05 -24.30
CA SER A 33 -155.55 66.18 -25.19
C SER A 33 -154.03 66.37 -25.04
N LEU A 34 -153.58 67.62 -24.84
CA LEU A 34 -152.17 67.95 -24.62
C LEU A 34 -151.63 67.41 -23.29
N ILE A 35 -152.42 67.56 -22.20
CA ILE A 35 -152.04 67.04 -20.88
C ILE A 35 -151.96 65.51 -20.92
N GLN A 36 -152.90 64.83 -21.59
CA GLN A 36 -152.84 63.37 -21.78
C GLN A 36 -151.57 62.95 -22.55
N PHE A 37 -151.19 63.66 -23.61
CA PHE A 37 -149.97 63.36 -24.35
C PHE A 37 -148.69 63.53 -23.51
N LEU A 38 -148.59 64.62 -22.74
CA LEU A 38 -147.46 64.88 -21.85
C LEU A 38 -147.31 63.83 -20.74
N ILE A 39 -148.42 63.30 -20.21
CA ILE A 39 -148.39 62.22 -19.22
C ILE A 39 -147.87 60.92 -19.85
N ILE A 40 -148.35 60.55 -21.04
CA ILE A 40 -147.90 59.32 -21.73
C ILE A 40 -146.40 59.41 -22.04
N LEU A 41 -145.94 60.56 -22.55
CA LEU A 41 -144.53 60.77 -22.87
C LEU A 41 -143.65 60.78 -21.61
N GLY A 42 -144.14 61.36 -20.51
CA GLY A 42 -143.49 61.30 -19.19
C GLY A 42 -143.36 59.89 -18.63
N LEU A 43 -144.40 59.05 -18.76
CA LEU A 43 -144.35 57.65 -18.28
C LEU A 43 -143.41 56.78 -19.12
N VAL A 44 -143.34 56.99 -20.44
CA VAL A 44 -142.43 56.23 -21.32
C VAL A 44 -140.97 56.60 -21.07
N LEU A 45 -140.65 57.90 -20.89
CA LEU A 45 -139.30 58.35 -20.53
C LEU A 45 -138.86 57.79 -19.17
N PHE A 46 -139.76 57.74 -18.19
CA PHE A 46 -139.46 57.16 -16.87
C PHE A 46 -139.22 55.65 -16.95
N MET A 47 -139.94 54.92 -17.82
CA MET A 47 -139.74 53.48 -17.99
C MET A 47 -138.44 53.15 -18.74
N ILE A 48 -138.06 53.95 -19.73
CA ILE A 48 -136.84 53.72 -20.53
C ILE A 48 -135.57 54.17 -19.78
N TYR A 49 -135.61 55.28 -19.05
CA TYR A 49 -134.43 55.85 -18.40
C TYR A 49 -134.38 55.68 -16.87
N GLY A 50 -135.50 55.39 -16.21
CA GLY A 50 -135.57 55.27 -14.74
C GLY A 50 -134.93 54.00 -14.17
N ASN A 51 -134.77 52.93 -14.96
CA ASN A 51 -134.29 51.64 -14.47
C ASN A 51 -132.80 51.34 -14.75
N VAL A 52 -132.06 52.30 -15.34
CA VAL A 52 -130.65 52.06 -15.75
C VAL A 52 -129.66 52.20 -14.59
N HIS A 53 -129.98 52.98 -13.55
CA HIS A 53 -129.03 53.30 -12.46
C HIS A 53 -128.73 52.12 -11.50
N VAL A 54 -129.70 51.24 -11.24
CA VAL A 54 -129.51 50.07 -10.35
C VAL A 54 -128.72 48.95 -11.05
N SER A 55 -128.91 48.78 -12.36
CA SER A 55 -128.22 47.75 -13.14
C SER A 55 -126.77 48.10 -13.44
N THR A 56 -126.45 49.37 -13.69
CA THR A 56 -125.05 49.80 -13.89
C THR A 56 -124.24 49.76 -12.60
N GLU A 57 -124.80 50.17 -11.46
CA GLU A 57 -124.11 50.12 -10.16
C GLU A 57 -123.84 48.68 -9.70
N SER A 58 -124.80 47.77 -9.87
CA SER A 58 -124.62 46.35 -9.53
C SER A 58 -123.58 45.65 -10.40
N ASN A 59 -123.52 45.97 -11.70
CA ASN A 59 -122.49 45.46 -12.60
C ASN A 59 -121.11 46.03 -12.28
N LEU A 60 -121.02 47.32 -11.92
CA LEU A 60 -119.77 47.97 -11.55
C LEU A 60 -119.20 47.38 -10.26
N GLN A 61 -120.05 47.18 -9.23
CA GLN A 61 -119.68 46.45 -8.01
C GLN A 61 -119.29 44.99 -8.28
N ALA A 62 -119.95 44.31 -9.22
CA ALA A 62 -119.60 42.94 -9.58
C ALA A 62 -118.24 42.87 -10.31
N THR A 63 -117.92 43.85 -11.16
CA THR A 63 -116.60 43.96 -11.80
C THR A 63 -115.51 44.37 -10.82
N GLU A 64 -115.80 45.25 -9.86
CA GLU A 64 -114.88 45.63 -8.79
C GLU A 64 -114.53 44.43 -7.91
N ARG A 65 -115.53 43.65 -7.46
CA ARG A 65 -115.28 42.42 -6.69
C ARG A 65 -114.47 41.37 -7.47
N ARG A 66 -114.67 41.26 -8.79
CA ARG A 66 -113.85 40.37 -9.63
C ARG A 66 -112.44 40.91 -9.84
N ALA A 67 -112.29 42.21 -10.01
CA ALA A 67 -111.00 42.88 -10.13
C ALA A 67 -110.21 42.75 -8.82
N ASP A 68 -110.84 42.94 -7.66
CA ASP A 68 -110.25 42.72 -6.34
C ASP A 68 -109.89 41.25 -6.12
N GLY A 69 -110.75 40.32 -6.55
CA GLY A 69 -110.47 38.88 -6.49
C GLY A 69 -109.28 38.47 -7.36
N LEU A 70 -109.22 38.97 -8.60
CA LEU A 70 -108.09 38.75 -9.51
C LEU A 70 -106.82 39.45 -9.02
N TYR A 71 -106.94 40.65 -8.47
CA TYR A 71 -105.82 41.39 -7.87
C TYR A 71 -105.27 40.64 -6.66
N GLY A 72 -106.13 40.12 -5.79
CA GLY A 72 -105.74 39.26 -4.68
C GLY A 72 -105.03 37.97 -5.14
N GLN A 73 -105.50 37.35 -6.23
CA GLN A 73 -104.83 36.20 -6.84
C GLN A 73 -103.47 36.57 -7.44
N VAL A 74 -103.36 37.69 -8.16
CA VAL A 74 -102.09 38.17 -8.74
C VAL A 74 -101.10 38.50 -7.63
N VAL A 75 -101.53 39.15 -6.54
CA VAL A 75 -100.69 39.43 -5.36
C VAL A 75 -100.25 38.13 -4.69
N GLY A 76 -101.16 37.17 -4.50
CA GLY A 76 -100.84 35.86 -3.92
C GLY A 76 -99.87 35.05 -4.78
N LEU A 77 -100.07 35.03 -6.10
CA LEU A 77 -99.17 34.38 -7.05
C LEU A 77 -97.81 35.09 -7.08
N THR A 78 -97.77 36.41 -7.06
CA THR A 78 -96.52 37.19 -7.00
C THR A 78 -95.75 36.92 -5.71
N ALA A 79 -96.45 36.80 -4.57
CA ALA A 79 -95.84 36.41 -3.30
C ALA A 79 -95.28 34.99 -3.34
N SER A 80 -96.03 34.04 -3.93
CA SER A 80 -95.57 32.65 -4.11
C SER A 80 -94.36 32.57 -5.04
N GLN A 81 -94.36 33.31 -6.15
CA GLN A 81 -93.25 33.39 -7.09
C GLN A 81 -92.01 34.00 -6.43
N ALA A 82 -92.18 35.06 -5.63
CA ALA A 82 -91.08 35.66 -4.87
C ALA A 82 -90.52 34.69 -3.83
N ASN A 83 -91.37 33.88 -3.18
CA ASN A 83 -90.93 32.89 -2.20
C ASN A 83 -90.19 31.72 -2.85
N LEU A 84 -90.75 31.15 -3.93
CA LEU A 84 -90.10 30.12 -4.75
C LEU A 84 -88.76 30.60 -5.32
N SER A 85 -88.70 31.84 -5.82
CA SER A 85 -87.46 32.45 -6.31
C SER A 85 -86.41 32.58 -5.21
N LYS A 86 -86.80 32.95 -3.98
CA LYS A 86 -85.90 32.97 -2.83
C LYS A 86 -85.39 31.57 -2.48
N GLU A 87 -86.26 30.58 -2.42
CA GLU A 87 -85.89 29.20 -2.11
C GLU A 87 -84.93 28.63 -3.16
N LEU A 88 -85.23 28.84 -4.44
CA LEU A 88 -84.38 28.39 -5.56
C LEU A 88 -83.01 29.08 -5.54
N ASN A 89 -82.94 30.36 -5.15
CA ASN A 89 -81.68 31.08 -4.96
C ASN A 89 -80.87 30.51 -3.77
N LEU A 90 -81.53 30.18 -2.66
CA LEU A 90 -80.89 29.51 -1.52
C LEU A 90 -80.37 28.12 -1.92
N THR A 91 -81.17 27.32 -2.63
CA THR A 91 -80.75 25.99 -3.12
C THR A 91 -79.60 26.08 -4.12
N THR A 92 -79.61 27.08 -5.02
CA THR A 92 -78.53 27.30 -5.98
C THR A 92 -77.23 27.69 -5.26
N ARG A 93 -77.29 28.59 -4.29
CA ARG A 93 -76.13 28.95 -3.46
C ARG A 93 -75.61 27.77 -2.65
N ALA A 94 -76.49 26.95 -2.09
CA ALA A 94 -76.11 25.74 -1.37
C ALA A 94 -75.42 24.73 -2.30
N LYS A 95 -75.94 24.53 -3.52
CA LYS A 95 -75.31 23.70 -4.56
C LYS A 95 -73.92 24.22 -4.92
N ASP A 96 -73.78 25.53 -5.15
CA ASP A 96 -72.50 26.14 -5.51
C ASP A 96 -71.46 25.99 -4.37
N ALA A 97 -71.90 26.18 -3.11
CA ALA A 97 -71.06 25.95 -1.94
C ALA A 97 -70.62 24.48 -1.81
N ILE A 98 -71.54 23.53 -2.01
CA ILE A 98 -71.21 22.09 -2.00
C ILE A 98 -70.24 21.76 -3.13
N MET A 99 -70.45 22.29 -4.34
CA MET A 99 -69.58 22.06 -5.48
C MET A 99 -68.17 22.63 -5.23
N GLN A 100 -68.08 23.80 -4.61
CA GLN A 100 -66.81 24.39 -4.21
C GLN A 100 -66.08 23.54 -3.15
N MET A 101 -66.80 23.01 -2.15
CA MET A 101 -66.24 22.08 -1.16
C MET A 101 -65.77 20.77 -1.78
N LEU A 102 -66.50 20.24 -2.76
CA LEU A 102 -66.11 19.01 -3.45
C LEU A 102 -64.82 19.21 -4.26
N LEU A 103 -64.70 20.37 -4.93
CA LEU A 103 -63.47 20.73 -5.64
C LEU A 103 -62.29 20.95 -4.70
N SER A 104 -62.47 21.58 -3.53
CA SER A 104 -61.39 21.74 -2.55
C SER A 104 -60.98 20.40 -1.93
N ALA A 105 -61.93 19.54 -1.59
CA ALA A 105 -61.65 18.19 -1.08
C ALA A 105 -60.86 17.35 -2.10
N ARG A 106 -61.19 17.46 -3.40
CA ARG A 106 -60.46 16.77 -4.47
C ARG A 106 -59.01 17.26 -4.58
N ARG A 107 -58.78 18.58 -4.50
CA ARG A 107 -57.42 19.14 -4.50
C ARG A 107 -56.60 18.68 -3.29
N GLU A 108 -57.21 18.63 -2.10
CA GLU A 108 -56.54 18.12 -0.91
C GLU A 108 -56.24 16.63 -1.01
N GLN A 109 -57.16 15.84 -1.58
CA GLN A 109 -56.91 14.42 -1.86
C GLN A 109 -55.73 14.24 -2.81
N ASP A 110 -55.66 15.02 -3.89
CA ASP A 110 -54.54 14.97 -4.84
C ASP A 110 -53.21 15.38 -4.16
N ARG A 111 -53.24 16.41 -3.29
CA ARG A 111 -52.09 16.85 -2.49
C ARG A 111 -51.60 15.76 -1.55
N ILE A 112 -52.50 15.13 -0.78
CA ILE A 112 -52.18 14.03 0.14
C ILE A 112 -51.63 12.82 -0.63
N ASN A 113 -52.20 12.50 -1.80
CA ASN A 113 -51.74 11.37 -2.59
C ASN A 113 -50.32 11.64 -3.15
N SER A 114 -50.03 12.88 -3.56
CA SER A 114 -48.68 13.27 -4.00
C SER A 114 -47.65 13.19 -2.87
N SER A 115 -47.98 13.66 -1.66
CA SER A 115 -47.07 13.58 -0.51
C SER A 115 -46.88 12.15 -0.01
N PHE A 116 -47.93 11.32 -0.08
CA PHE A 116 -47.84 9.90 0.25
C PHE A 116 -46.91 9.15 -0.70
N ARG A 117 -47.01 9.38 -2.01
CA ARG A 117 -46.10 8.79 -3.00
C ARG A 117 -44.65 9.23 -2.77
N GLN A 118 -44.43 10.50 -2.45
CA GLN A 118 -43.11 11.00 -2.11
C GLN A 118 -42.56 10.32 -0.85
N CYS A 119 -43.36 10.24 0.22
CA CYS A 119 -42.98 9.54 1.45
C CYS A 119 -42.67 8.05 1.22
N GLN A 120 -43.43 7.38 0.35
CA GLN A 120 -43.18 6.00 -0.03
C GLN A 120 -41.84 5.84 -0.77
N ALA A 121 -41.56 6.74 -1.72
CA ALA A 121 -40.28 6.76 -2.44
C ALA A 121 -39.09 7.01 -1.49
N ASP A 122 -39.23 7.99 -0.59
CA ASP A 122 -38.21 8.31 0.42
C ASP A 122 -37.98 7.13 1.37
N ARG A 123 -39.04 6.43 1.78
CA ARG A 123 -38.93 5.22 2.61
C ARG A 123 -38.12 4.13 1.93
N VAL A 124 -38.36 3.88 0.64
CA VAL A 124 -37.59 2.88 -0.14
C VAL A 124 -36.13 3.31 -0.27
N MET A 125 -35.87 4.60 -0.52
CA MET A 125 -34.50 5.14 -0.58
C MET A 125 -33.77 4.99 0.75
N HIS A 126 -34.42 5.31 1.87
CA HIS A 126 -33.84 5.14 3.21
C HIS A 126 -33.52 3.67 3.53
N LEU A 127 -34.43 2.75 3.20
CA LEU A 127 -34.18 1.31 3.38
C LEU A 127 -32.96 0.84 2.57
N ASN A 128 -32.84 1.27 1.31
CA ASN A 128 -31.70 0.92 0.47
C ASN A 128 -30.38 1.54 1.00
N ASN A 129 -30.41 2.81 1.38
CA ASN A 129 -29.26 3.48 2.00
C ASN A 129 -28.80 2.78 3.28
N GLN A 130 -29.75 2.28 4.09
CA GLN A 130 -29.46 1.53 5.30
C GLN A 130 -28.80 0.17 5.00
N GLN A 131 -29.15 -0.48 3.88
CA GLN A 131 -28.48 -1.69 3.41
C GLN A 131 -27.05 -1.41 2.97
N TYR A 132 -26.83 -0.34 2.19
CA TYR A 132 -25.48 0.07 1.80
C TYR A 132 -24.61 0.44 3.01
N MET A 133 -25.14 1.20 3.97
CA MET A 133 -24.40 1.52 5.20
C MET A 133 -24.01 0.26 5.98
N ALA A 134 -24.92 -0.71 6.12
CA ALA A 134 -24.61 -1.96 6.77
C ALA A 134 -23.49 -2.75 6.05
N ALA A 135 -23.54 -2.81 4.72
CA ALA A 135 -22.49 -3.44 3.92
C ALA A 135 -21.13 -2.73 4.08
N ILE A 136 -21.10 -1.40 4.09
CA ILE A 136 -19.89 -0.61 4.32
C ILE A 136 -19.31 -0.90 5.70
N ILE A 137 -20.14 -0.93 6.75
CA ILE A 137 -19.70 -1.22 8.12
C ILE A 137 -19.10 -2.62 8.22
N LEU A 138 -19.71 -3.62 7.58
CA LEU A 138 -19.20 -5.00 7.57
C LEU A 138 -17.86 -5.09 6.82
N ASN A 139 -17.74 -4.44 5.67
CA ASN A 139 -16.48 -4.41 4.91
C ASN A 139 -15.37 -3.67 5.69
N GLU A 140 -15.69 -2.57 6.37
CA GLU A 140 -14.75 -1.86 7.23
C GLU A 140 -14.23 -2.78 8.35
N LYS A 141 -15.12 -3.52 9.02
CA LYS A 141 -14.73 -4.50 10.05
C LYS A 141 -13.82 -5.60 9.50
N GLN A 142 -14.18 -6.18 8.36
CA GLN A 142 -13.37 -7.22 7.72
C GLN A 142 -11.97 -6.70 7.34
N CYS A 143 -11.89 -5.50 6.75
CA CYS A 143 -10.62 -4.85 6.43
C CYS A 143 -9.78 -4.62 7.69
N GLN A 144 -10.39 -4.15 8.77
CA GLN A 144 -9.70 -3.91 10.03
C GLN A 144 -9.16 -5.21 10.66
N GLU A 145 -9.90 -6.31 10.56
CA GLU A 145 -9.47 -7.63 11.01
C GLU A 145 -8.30 -8.17 10.19
N GLN A 146 -8.40 -8.11 8.86
CA GLN A 146 -7.31 -8.49 7.94
C GLN A 146 -6.04 -7.69 8.22
N LEU A 147 -6.16 -6.38 8.43
CA LEU A 147 -5.02 -5.52 8.73
C LEU A 147 -4.39 -5.87 10.09
N LYS A 148 -5.20 -6.19 11.11
CA LYS A 148 -4.69 -6.69 12.40
C LYS A 148 -3.94 -8.02 12.25
N GLU A 149 -4.44 -8.93 11.43
CA GLU A 149 -3.81 -10.23 11.17
C GLU A 149 -2.49 -10.08 10.39
N MET A 150 -2.48 -9.28 9.33
CA MET A 150 -1.27 -8.94 8.59
C MET A 150 -0.22 -8.28 9.50
N ASN A 151 -0.63 -7.38 10.39
CA ASN A 151 0.29 -6.71 11.32
C ASN A 151 0.91 -7.71 12.31
N LYS A 152 0.14 -8.70 12.81
CA LYS A 152 0.69 -9.80 13.62
C LYS A 152 1.75 -10.59 12.86
N SER A 153 1.49 -10.93 11.59
CA SER A 153 2.44 -11.65 10.73
C SER A 153 3.72 -10.84 10.51
N CYS A 154 3.59 -9.54 10.23
CA CYS A 154 4.74 -8.62 10.06
C CYS A 154 5.61 -8.54 11.33
N ASN A 155 4.97 -8.42 12.50
CA ASN A 155 5.69 -8.39 13.78
C ASN A 155 6.42 -9.72 14.05
N ALA A 156 5.80 -10.86 13.74
CA ALA A 156 6.44 -12.17 13.85
C ALA A 156 7.65 -12.30 12.93
N LEU A 157 7.53 -11.88 11.66
CA LEU A 157 8.65 -11.88 10.72
C LEU A 157 9.79 -10.98 11.19
N THR A 158 9.47 -9.80 11.71
CA THR A 158 10.45 -8.85 12.26
C THR A 158 11.22 -9.46 13.43
N LEU A 159 10.53 -10.18 14.33
CA LEU A 159 11.16 -10.90 15.44
C LEU A 159 12.12 -11.99 14.94
N VAL A 160 11.69 -12.81 13.98
CA VAL A 160 12.52 -13.87 13.39
C VAL A 160 13.77 -13.30 12.71
N LEU A 161 13.61 -12.24 11.91
CA LEU A 161 14.73 -11.57 11.24
C LEU A 161 15.71 -10.97 12.26
N THR A 162 15.18 -10.32 13.31
CA THR A 162 16.01 -9.76 14.39
C THR A 162 16.80 -10.85 15.11
N GLN A 163 16.17 -12.00 15.38
CA GLN A 163 16.86 -13.13 16.01
C GLN A 163 17.96 -13.70 15.09
N LYS A 164 17.69 -13.87 13.79
CA LYS A 164 18.69 -14.32 12.82
C LYS A 164 19.87 -13.36 12.72
N CYS A 165 19.64 -12.04 12.69
CA CYS A 165 20.71 -11.05 12.70
C CYS A 165 21.60 -11.19 13.94
N LYS A 166 21.01 -11.32 15.13
CA LYS A 166 21.77 -11.52 16.39
C LYS A 166 22.59 -12.81 16.35
N THR A 167 22.03 -13.90 15.83
CA THR A 167 22.75 -15.17 15.69
C THR A 167 23.95 -15.02 14.75
N LEU A 168 23.76 -14.41 13.58
CA LEU A 168 24.83 -14.18 12.61
C LEU A 168 25.92 -13.24 13.15
N GLU A 169 25.56 -12.21 13.92
CA GLU A 169 26.53 -11.34 14.60
C GLU A 169 27.41 -12.13 15.58
N VAL A 170 26.81 -13.05 16.34
CA VAL A 170 27.55 -13.94 17.26
C VAL A 170 28.45 -14.89 16.48
N GLU A 171 27.96 -15.52 15.41
CA GLU A 171 28.78 -16.42 14.57
C GLU A 171 29.95 -15.68 13.92
N LEU A 172 29.71 -14.50 13.36
CA LEU A 172 30.76 -13.64 12.79
C LEU A 172 31.81 -13.26 13.83
N SER A 173 31.41 -12.96 15.07
CA SER A 173 32.35 -12.67 16.16
C SER A 173 33.23 -13.87 16.53
N LYS A 174 32.65 -15.08 16.50
CA LYS A 174 33.38 -16.34 16.75
C LYS A 174 34.37 -16.64 15.63
N GLU A 175 33.95 -16.52 14.37
CA GLU A 175 34.84 -16.72 13.22
C GLU A 175 35.99 -15.71 13.20
N LYS A 176 35.72 -14.44 13.52
CA LYS A 176 36.77 -13.42 13.66
C LYS A 176 37.81 -13.84 14.70
N LEU A 177 37.37 -14.35 15.86
CA LEU A 177 38.28 -14.81 16.91
C LEU A 177 39.14 -16.01 16.46
N VAL A 178 38.54 -16.97 15.76
CA VAL A 178 39.27 -18.12 15.21
C VAL A 178 40.30 -17.66 14.18
N CYS A 179 39.88 -16.81 13.23
CA CYS A 179 40.77 -16.26 12.21
C CYS A 179 41.94 -15.48 12.82
N THR A 180 41.72 -14.70 13.89
CA THR A 180 42.81 -14.03 14.59
C THR A 180 43.79 -15.01 15.24
N LYS A 181 43.30 -16.07 15.88
CA LYS A 181 44.16 -17.10 16.47
C LYS A 181 44.97 -17.85 15.42
N ASP A 182 44.35 -18.21 14.30
CA ASP A 182 45.03 -18.90 13.21
C ASP A 182 46.10 -18.01 12.57
N LYS A 183 45.81 -16.71 12.39
CA LYS A 183 46.79 -15.72 11.91
C LYS A 183 47.99 -15.62 12.85
N GLU A 184 47.77 -15.54 14.16
CA GLU A 184 48.84 -15.49 15.16
C GLU A 184 49.65 -16.80 15.16
N GLY A 185 48.99 -17.96 15.07
CA GLY A 185 49.63 -19.26 14.96
C GLY A 185 50.51 -19.39 13.72
N LEU A 186 50.02 -18.97 12.56
CA LEU A 186 50.80 -18.92 11.31
C LEU A 186 51.98 -17.96 11.41
N ALA A 187 51.80 -16.78 12.02
CA ALA A 187 52.88 -15.82 12.22
C ALA A 187 53.97 -16.35 13.16
N LEU A 188 53.60 -17.10 14.20
CA LEU A 188 54.55 -17.79 15.07
C LEU A 188 55.29 -18.90 14.31
N GLY A 189 54.55 -19.75 13.58
CA GLY A 189 55.15 -20.81 12.77
C GLY A 189 56.13 -20.28 11.72
N LYS A 190 55.80 -19.17 11.07
CA LYS A 190 56.70 -18.47 10.13
C LYS A 190 58.02 -18.07 10.80
N ARG A 191 57.95 -17.43 11.99
CA ARG A 191 59.16 -17.00 12.72
C ARG A 191 60.07 -18.18 13.08
N VAL A 192 59.49 -19.29 13.54
CA VAL A 192 60.25 -20.50 13.86
C VAL A 192 60.98 -21.05 12.62
N VAL A 193 60.29 -21.10 11.47
CA VAL A 193 60.92 -21.58 10.22
C VAL A 193 62.02 -20.63 9.74
N GLU A 194 61.83 -19.31 9.86
CA GLU A 194 62.85 -18.31 9.51
C GLU A 194 64.09 -18.41 10.42
N GLU A 195 63.91 -18.63 11.72
CA GLU A 195 65.01 -18.86 12.67
C GLU A 195 65.79 -20.15 12.34
N GLN A 196 65.07 -21.26 12.08
CA GLN A 196 65.69 -22.52 11.67
C GLN A 196 66.46 -22.39 10.34
N LEU A 197 65.93 -21.63 9.39
CA LEU A 197 66.61 -21.37 8.11
C LEU A 197 67.91 -20.58 8.33
N ALA A 198 67.89 -19.56 9.20
CA ALA A 198 69.06 -18.77 9.54
C ALA A 198 70.13 -19.56 10.31
N GLU A 199 69.73 -20.50 11.15
CA GLU A 199 70.66 -21.41 11.82
C GLU A 199 71.28 -22.41 10.83
N CYS A 200 70.46 -22.98 9.94
CA CYS A 200 70.92 -23.89 8.89
C CYS A 200 71.91 -23.20 7.93
N SER A 201 71.66 -21.93 7.57
CA SER A 201 72.58 -21.19 6.68
C SER A 201 73.93 -20.95 7.35
N LYS A 202 73.97 -20.55 8.62
CA LYS A 202 75.20 -20.41 9.41
C LYS A 202 75.96 -21.73 9.52
N GLY A 203 75.26 -22.83 9.80
CA GLY A 203 75.87 -24.16 9.86
C GLY A 203 76.53 -24.56 8.54
N ARG A 204 75.89 -24.25 7.41
CA ARG A 204 76.44 -24.51 6.08
C ARG A 204 77.70 -23.69 5.79
N GLU A 205 77.72 -22.42 6.19
CA GLU A 205 78.90 -21.55 6.02
C GLU A 205 80.09 -22.04 6.84
N LEU A 206 79.87 -22.42 8.10
CA LEU A 206 80.90 -23.01 8.96
C LEU A 206 81.45 -24.31 8.36
N GLN A 207 80.57 -25.20 7.89
CA GLN A 207 80.99 -26.46 7.28
C GLN A 207 81.83 -26.24 6.00
N LEU A 208 81.49 -25.22 5.19
CA LEU A 208 82.29 -24.86 4.01
C LEU A 208 83.69 -24.36 4.40
N GLN A 209 83.80 -23.55 5.46
CA GLN A 209 85.09 -23.08 5.97
C GLN A 209 85.95 -24.21 6.52
N GLU A 210 85.36 -25.10 7.33
CA GLU A 210 86.06 -26.28 7.87
C GLU A 210 86.56 -27.21 6.75
N ARG A 211 85.73 -27.42 5.71
CA ARG A 211 86.11 -28.21 4.55
C ARG A 211 87.29 -27.60 3.80
N HIS A 212 87.29 -26.29 3.58
CA HIS A 212 88.41 -25.60 2.93
C HIS A 212 89.71 -25.76 3.73
N LEU A 213 89.64 -25.59 5.06
CA LEU A 213 90.78 -25.78 5.94
C LEU A 213 91.32 -27.22 5.88
N ALA A 214 90.42 -28.21 5.89
CA ALA A 214 90.78 -29.61 5.78
C ALA A 214 91.41 -29.95 4.42
N GLU A 215 90.89 -29.40 3.32
CA GLU A 215 91.44 -29.56 1.97
C GLU A 215 92.85 -28.94 1.88
N GLU A 216 93.07 -27.75 2.44
CA GLU A 216 94.40 -27.12 2.51
C GLU A 216 95.41 -27.96 3.33
N GLN A 217 94.98 -28.49 4.49
CA GLN A 217 95.85 -29.34 5.31
C GLN A 217 96.19 -30.65 4.59
N LEU A 218 95.20 -31.26 3.91
CA LEU A 218 95.42 -32.47 3.12
C LEU A 218 96.42 -32.21 1.98
N GLN A 219 96.30 -31.07 1.30
CA GLN A 219 97.24 -30.70 0.24
C GLN A 219 98.67 -30.50 0.78
N LYS A 220 98.83 -29.90 1.97
CA LYS A 220 100.13 -29.78 2.65
C LYS A 220 100.73 -31.15 2.96
N VAL A 221 99.94 -32.08 3.50
CA VAL A 221 100.38 -33.45 3.79
C VAL A 221 100.74 -34.21 2.51
N GLN A 222 99.92 -34.12 1.47
CA GLN A 222 100.20 -34.74 0.17
C GLN A 222 101.54 -34.24 -0.39
N THR A 223 101.78 -32.92 -0.36
CA THR A 223 103.03 -32.32 -0.85
C THR A 223 104.26 -32.82 -0.08
N LEU A 224 104.15 -33.04 1.24
CA LEU A 224 105.26 -33.47 2.09
C LEU A 224 105.48 -35.00 2.08
N CYS A 225 104.43 -35.80 1.91
CA CYS A 225 104.49 -37.26 2.07
C CYS A 225 104.57 -38.04 0.76
N LEU A 226 104.08 -37.52 -0.37
CA LEU A 226 104.21 -38.17 -1.69
C LEU A 226 105.67 -38.44 -2.15
N PRO A 227 106.69 -37.63 -1.81
CA PRO A 227 108.07 -37.89 -2.24
C PRO A 227 108.86 -38.84 -1.33
N LEU A 228 108.29 -39.35 -0.22
CA LEU A 228 108.97 -40.31 0.65
C LEU A 228 108.97 -41.72 0.04
N ASP A 229 109.99 -42.01 -0.76
CA ASP A 229 110.33 -43.36 -1.20
C ASP A 229 111.21 -44.04 -0.13
N LYS A 230 110.68 -45.11 0.48
CA LYS A 230 111.33 -45.88 1.55
C LYS A 230 112.69 -46.42 1.10
N ASP A 231 112.76 -46.96 -0.11
CA ASP A 231 113.97 -47.63 -0.60
C ASP A 231 115.04 -46.60 -0.93
N LYS A 232 114.64 -45.44 -1.44
CA LYS A 232 115.52 -44.29 -1.67
C LYS A 232 116.07 -43.71 -0.37
N PHE A 233 115.22 -43.53 0.64
CA PHE A 233 115.63 -42.98 1.94
C PHE A 233 116.57 -43.92 2.71
N GLU A 234 116.29 -45.23 2.72
CA GLU A 234 117.19 -46.23 3.31
C GLU A 234 118.54 -46.27 2.59
N MET A 235 118.54 -46.14 1.25
CA MET A 235 119.77 -46.08 0.46
C MET A 235 120.58 -44.80 0.74
N GLU A 236 119.93 -43.63 0.84
CA GLU A 236 120.57 -42.36 1.21
C GLU A 236 121.18 -42.39 2.62
N LEU A 237 120.47 -42.95 3.61
CA LEU A 237 121.01 -43.13 4.97
C LEU A 237 122.24 -44.04 5.01
N ARG A 238 122.21 -45.15 4.27
CA ARG A 238 123.36 -46.07 4.16
C ARG A 238 124.55 -45.40 3.48
N ASN A 239 124.31 -44.58 2.45
CA ASN A 239 125.35 -43.82 1.77
C ASN A 239 125.94 -42.73 2.68
N LEU A 240 125.11 -41.94 3.37
CA LEU A 240 125.54 -40.94 4.34
C LEU A 240 126.35 -41.55 5.50
N TRP A 241 125.96 -42.73 5.98
CA TRP A 241 126.74 -43.44 6.99
C TRP A 241 128.11 -43.86 6.46
N ARG A 242 128.17 -44.45 5.26
CA ARG A 242 129.42 -44.85 4.60
C ARG A 242 130.34 -43.65 4.34
N ASP A 243 129.77 -42.50 4.01
CA ASP A 243 130.49 -41.24 3.77
C ASP A 243 130.79 -40.46 5.06
N SER A 244 130.24 -40.88 6.20
CA SER A 244 130.49 -40.21 7.47
C SER A 244 131.96 -40.30 7.86
N ILE A 245 132.45 -39.23 8.49
CA ILE A 245 133.79 -39.17 9.06
C ILE A 245 134.00 -40.31 10.05
N ILE A 246 132.94 -40.74 10.74
CA ILE A 246 132.97 -41.84 11.72
C ILE A 246 133.28 -43.17 11.03
N SER A 247 132.56 -43.54 9.97
CA SER A 247 132.83 -44.77 9.22
C SER A 247 134.23 -44.76 8.59
N ARG A 248 134.62 -43.65 7.95
CA ARG A 248 135.94 -43.53 7.30
C ARG A 248 137.12 -43.55 8.29
N SER A 249 136.94 -42.93 9.46
CA SER A 249 137.97 -42.91 10.51
C SER A 249 138.14 -44.29 11.16
N LEU A 250 137.04 -45.04 11.35
CA LEU A 250 137.08 -46.39 11.89
C LEU A 250 137.75 -47.39 10.93
N ASP A 251 137.54 -47.26 9.62
CA ASP A 251 138.21 -48.11 8.61
C ASP A 251 139.72 -47.80 8.50
N SER A 252 140.11 -46.53 8.61
CA SER A 252 141.53 -46.10 8.58
C SER A 252 142.31 -46.58 9.82
N LEU A 253 141.67 -46.61 10.99
CA LEU A 253 142.28 -47.07 12.25
C LEU A 253 142.44 -48.59 12.33
N GLY A 254 141.74 -49.36 11.48
CA GLY A 254 141.77 -50.83 11.49
C GLY A 254 143.05 -51.47 10.93
N TYR A 255 143.90 -50.71 10.23
CA TYR A 255 145.09 -51.24 9.54
C TYR A 255 146.41 -51.17 10.35
N ASN A 256 146.41 -50.65 11.58
CA ASN A 256 147.61 -50.58 12.41
C ASN A 256 147.70 -51.74 13.42
N MET A 257 148.56 -52.72 13.12
CA MET A 257 148.70 -54.00 13.83
C MET A 257 149.42 -53.93 15.20
N TYR A 258 149.78 -52.74 15.70
CA TYR A 258 150.67 -52.58 16.88
C TYR A 258 150.21 -51.53 17.92
N HIS A 259 148.93 -51.48 18.31
CA HIS A 259 148.49 -50.65 19.47
C HIS A 259 147.59 -51.38 20.49
N PRO A 260 147.71 -51.07 21.81
CA PRO A 260 147.03 -51.83 22.89
C PRO A 260 145.52 -51.55 23.04
N LEU A 261 144.98 -50.61 22.24
CA LEU A 261 143.57 -50.17 22.30
C LEU A 261 142.59 -51.09 21.54
N GLY A 262 143.06 -52.21 20.96
CA GLY A 262 142.28 -53.05 20.04
C GLY A 262 140.95 -53.60 20.59
N SER A 263 140.84 -53.85 21.90
CA SER A 263 139.61 -54.34 22.54
C SER A 263 138.51 -53.26 22.59
N GLU A 264 138.85 -52.05 23.05
CA GLU A 264 137.93 -50.92 23.15
C GLU A 264 137.60 -50.34 21.77
N LEU A 265 138.57 -50.32 20.85
CA LEU A 265 138.35 -49.89 19.47
C LEU A 265 137.44 -50.88 18.70
N ALA A 266 137.58 -52.18 18.93
CA ALA A 266 136.68 -53.19 18.35
C ALA A 266 135.28 -53.15 18.97
N SER A 267 135.14 -52.78 20.24
CA SER A 267 133.86 -52.51 20.91
C SER A 267 133.16 -51.27 20.33
N LEU A 268 133.92 -50.17 20.17
CA LEU A 268 133.44 -48.94 19.56
C LEU A 268 133.05 -49.17 18.09
N ARG A 269 133.86 -49.90 17.32
CA ARG A 269 133.57 -50.29 15.94
C ARG A 269 132.28 -51.11 15.84
N ARG A 270 132.10 -52.13 16.69
CA ARG A 270 130.84 -52.91 16.73
C ARG A 270 129.62 -52.05 17.10
N THR A 271 129.79 -51.09 18.00
CA THR A 271 128.70 -50.17 18.38
C THR A 271 128.35 -49.22 17.24
N CYS A 272 129.36 -48.68 16.54
CA CYS A 272 129.17 -47.83 15.36
C CYS A 272 128.60 -48.63 14.17
N ASP A 273 129.06 -49.84 13.90
CA ASP A 273 128.53 -50.71 12.84
C ASP A 273 127.07 -51.13 13.11
N HIS A 274 126.64 -51.10 14.38
CA HIS A 274 125.26 -51.33 14.78
C HIS A 274 124.36 -50.08 14.64
N MET A 275 124.92 -48.87 14.50
CA MET A 275 124.13 -47.63 14.35
C MET A 275 123.23 -47.62 13.12
N PRO A 276 123.66 -48.07 11.92
CA PRO A 276 122.76 -48.21 10.78
C PRO A 276 121.58 -49.14 11.06
N ALA A 277 121.81 -50.25 11.76
CA ALA A 277 120.75 -51.20 12.12
C ALA A 277 119.76 -50.57 13.13
N LEU A 278 120.26 -49.83 14.12
CA LEU A 278 119.43 -49.07 15.06
C LEU A 278 118.62 -47.96 14.36
N MET A 279 119.24 -47.23 13.42
CA MET A 279 118.57 -46.21 12.62
C MET A 279 117.48 -46.84 11.74
N THR A 280 117.75 -47.95 11.06
CA THR A 280 116.74 -48.70 10.29
C THR A 280 115.60 -49.18 11.19
N ALA A 281 115.89 -49.76 12.36
CA ALA A 281 114.86 -50.19 13.30
C ALA A 281 113.97 -49.02 13.78
N LYS A 282 114.54 -47.83 13.99
CA LYS A 282 113.78 -46.62 14.32
C LYS A 282 112.96 -46.07 13.15
N VAL A 283 113.48 -46.12 11.94
CA VAL A 283 112.72 -45.79 10.72
C VAL A 283 111.56 -46.78 10.52
N GLU A 284 111.77 -48.06 10.76
CA GLU A 284 110.71 -49.08 10.70
C GLU A 284 109.64 -48.90 11.79
N GLU A 285 110.02 -48.51 13.01
CA GLU A 285 109.09 -48.16 14.08
C GLU A 285 108.22 -46.95 13.69
N LEU A 286 108.83 -45.90 13.14
CA LEU A 286 108.12 -44.73 12.63
C LEU A 286 107.21 -45.10 11.44
N ALA A 287 107.67 -45.95 10.52
CA ALA A 287 106.89 -46.41 9.37
C ALA A 287 105.69 -47.28 9.79
N ARG A 288 105.84 -48.14 10.82
CA ARG A 288 104.73 -48.91 11.41
C ARG A 288 103.73 -47.99 12.09
N SER A 289 104.19 -47.00 12.86
CA SER A 289 103.33 -45.99 13.48
C SER A 289 102.54 -45.19 12.44
N LEU A 290 103.22 -44.73 11.38
CA LEU A 290 102.59 -44.02 10.27
C LEU A 290 101.56 -44.89 9.54
N ARG A 291 101.87 -46.17 9.27
CA ARG A 291 100.92 -47.10 8.64
C ARG A 291 99.67 -47.33 9.50
N ALA A 292 99.84 -47.50 10.80
CA ALA A 292 98.71 -47.60 11.72
C ALA A 292 97.86 -46.31 11.75
N GLY A 293 98.51 -45.14 11.62
CA GLY A 293 97.83 -43.85 11.44
C GLY A 293 97.03 -43.79 10.13
N ILE A 294 97.61 -44.19 9.00
CA ILE A 294 96.96 -44.24 7.69
C ILE A 294 95.75 -45.19 7.72
N GLU A 295 95.90 -46.38 8.30
CA GLU A 295 94.81 -47.35 8.42
C GLU A 295 93.66 -46.83 9.29
N ARG A 296 93.97 -46.11 10.39
CA ARG A 296 92.95 -45.47 11.23
C ARG A 296 92.17 -44.41 10.44
N VAL A 297 92.88 -43.50 9.76
CA VAL A 297 92.26 -42.46 8.93
C VAL A 297 91.45 -43.06 7.77
N ALA A 298 91.93 -44.15 7.16
CA ALA A 298 91.19 -44.85 6.10
C ALA A 298 89.87 -45.45 6.60
N ARG A 299 89.85 -46.03 7.80
CA ARG A 299 88.61 -46.53 8.44
C ARG A 299 87.66 -45.37 8.76
N GLU A 300 88.15 -44.31 9.40
CA GLU A 300 87.37 -43.11 9.71
C GLU A 300 86.77 -42.49 8.44
N ASN A 301 87.54 -42.42 7.34
CA ASN A 301 87.06 -41.91 6.06
C ASN A 301 85.97 -42.82 5.45
N SER A 302 86.10 -44.15 5.57
CA SER A 302 85.06 -45.08 5.11
C SER A 302 83.76 -44.95 5.90
N ASP A 303 83.85 -44.71 7.21
CA ASP A 303 82.68 -44.48 8.07
C ASP A 303 82.04 -43.12 7.77
N LEU A 304 82.83 -42.06 7.57
CA LEU A 304 82.35 -40.75 7.14
C LEU A 304 81.68 -40.80 5.76
N GLN A 305 82.21 -41.58 4.81
CA GLN A 305 81.57 -41.79 3.51
C GLN A 305 80.21 -42.49 3.65
N ARG A 306 80.10 -43.46 4.56
CA ARG A 306 78.82 -44.12 4.86
C ARG A 306 77.80 -43.13 5.43
N GLN A 307 78.20 -42.33 6.42
CA GLN A 307 77.35 -41.29 7.02
C GLN A 307 76.93 -40.24 6.00
N LYS A 308 77.85 -39.78 5.14
CA LYS A 308 77.56 -38.85 4.04
C LYS A 308 76.49 -39.41 3.11
N LEU A 309 76.60 -40.67 2.70
CA LEU A 309 75.63 -41.31 1.82
C LEU A 309 74.24 -41.41 2.47
N GLU A 310 74.18 -41.68 3.78
CA GLU A 310 72.94 -41.72 4.56
C GLU A 310 72.27 -40.35 4.64
N VAL A 311 73.04 -39.30 4.95
CA VAL A 311 72.55 -37.91 4.98
C VAL A 311 72.11 -37.44 3.58
N GLU A 312 72.84 -37.79 2.52
CA GLU A 312 72.45 -37.46 1.13
C GLU A 312 71.14 -38.13 0.72
N ARG A 313 70.90 -39.38 1.13
CA ARG A 313 69.60 -40.04 0.92
C ARG A 313 68.48 -39.34 1.70
N GLY A 314 68.75 -38.96 2.96
CA GLY A 314 67.80 -38.18 3.76
C GLY A 314 67.46 -36.83 3.12
N LEU A 315 68.46 -36.13 2.59
CA LEU A 315 68.27 -34.86 1.90
C LEU A 315 67.40 -35.02 0.64
N ARG A 316 67.61 -36.08 -0.15
CA ARG A 316 66.76 -36.37 -1.32
C ARG A 316 65.31 -36.63 -0.92
N ALA A 317 65.08 -37.42 0.13
CA ALA A 317 63.74 -37.68 0.65
C ALA A 317 63.05 -36.39 1.14
N ILE A 318 63.78 -35.51 1.83
CA ILE A 318 63.27 -34.20 2.26
C ILE A 318 62.95 -33.32 1.05
N GLN A 319 63.79 -33.32 0.01
CA GLN A 319 63.57 -32.54 -1.20
C GLN A 319 62.32 -33.03 -1.96
N GLU A 320 62.14 -34.34 -2.12
CA GLU A 320 60.93 -34.92 -2.72
C GLU A 320 59.67 -34.60 -1.90
N ALA A 321 59.77 -34.67 -0.57
CA ALA A 321 58.67 -34.29 0.32
C ALA A 321 58.33 -32.80 0.22
N LYS A 322 59.35 -31.94 0.11
CA LYS A 322 59.18 -30.49 -0.10
C LYS A 322 58.48 -30.20 -1.42
N GLU A 323 58.94 -30.77 -2.53
CA GLU A 323 58.31 -30.57 -3.84
C GLU A 323 56.85 -31.05 -3.86
N LYS A 324 56.58 -32.18 -3.20
CA LYS A 324 55.21 -32.69 -3.05
C LYS A 324 54.35 -31.71 -2.21
N ALA A 325 54.87 -31.24 -1.08
CA ALA A 325 54.18 -30.28 -0.22
C ALA A 325 53.92 -28.94 -0.93
N GLU A 326 54.87 -28.44 -1.73
CA GLU A 326 54.71 -27.23 -2.54
C GLU A 326 53.63 -27.41 -3.61
N LYS A 327 53.62 -28.53 -4.33
CA LYS A 327 52.56 -28.84 -5.31
C LYS A 327 51.19 -28.94 -4.65
N GLU A 328 51.09 -29.60 -3.49
CA GLU A 328 49.84 -29.69 -2.73
C GLU A 328 49.39 -28.32 -2.21
N ALA A 329 50.30 -27.48 -1.73
CA ALA A 329 50.00 -26.12 -1.28
C ALA A 329 49.51 -25.24 -2.43
N GLN A 330 50.21 -25.26 -3.58
CA GLN A 330 49.79 -24.54 -4.80
C GLN A 330 48.43 -25.01 -5.31
N ALA A 331 48.16 -26.32 -5.31
CA ALA A 331 46.86 -26.85 -5.69
C ALA A 331 45.74 -26.42 -4.74
N ARG A 332 46.00 -26.39 -3.42
CA ARG A 332 45.05 -25.89 -2.42
C ARG A 332 44.79 -24.40 -2.58
N GLU A 333 45.84 -23.61 -2.80
CA GLU A 333 45.72 -22.17 -3.03
C GLU A 333 44.93 -21.87 -4.30
N ALA A 334 45.25 -22.52 -5.42
CA ALA A 334 44.50 -22.37 -6.67
C ALA A 334 43.02 -22.75 -6.51
N LYS A 335 42.74 -23.83 -5.76
CA LYS A 335 41.36 -24.24 -5.44
C LYS A 335 40.63 -23.21 -4.60
N LEU A 336 41.28 -22.66 -3.56
CA LEU A 336 40.70 -21.61 -2.72
C LEU A 336 40.46 -20.31 -3.50
N GLN A 337 41.39 -19.91 -4.36
CA GLN A 337 41.24 -18.74 -5.22
C GLN A 337 40.07 -18.93 -6.20
N ALA A 338 39.95 -20.10 -6.84
CA ALA A 338 38.84 -20.41 -7.73
C ALA A 338 37.48 -20.39 -7.01
N GLU A 339 37.40 -20.98 -5.81
CA GLU A 339 36.17 -20.98 -5.01
C GLU A 339 35.80 -19.57 -4.51
N CYS A 340 36.78 -18.78 -4.08
CA CYS A 340 36.57 -17.38 -3.70
C CYS A 340 36.07 -16.54 -4.87
N ALA A 341 36.65 -16.71 -6.07
CA ALA A 341 36.18 -16.05 -7.28
C ALA A 341 34.74 -16.46 -7.63
N ARG A 342 34.43 -17.76 -7.54
CA ARG A 342 33.09 -18.30 -7.77
C ARG A 342 32.07 -17.73 -6.79
N GLN A 343 32.37 -17.70 -5.49
CA GLN A 343 31.47 -17.14 -4.48
C GLN A 343 31.28 -15.64 -4.64
N THR A 344 32.36 -14.91 -4.98
CA THR A 344 32.28 -13.47 -5.27
C THR A 344 31.38 -13.20 -6.47
N GLN A 345 31.49 -14.01 -7.53
CA GLN A 345 30.64 -13.88 -8.71
C GLN A 345 29.17 -14.17 -8.37
N LEU A 346 28.87 -15.24 -7.64
CA LEU A 346 27.51 -15.55 -7.18
C LEU A 346 26.92 -14.42 -6.33
N ALA A 347 27.69 -13.87 -5.39
CA ALA A 347 27.24 -12.75 -4.56
C ALA A 347 26.97 -11.49 -5.40
N LEU A 348 27.76 -11.23 -6.45
CA LEU A 348 27.51 -10.12 -7.38
C LEU A 348 26.26 -10.35 -8.25
N GLU A 349 26.04 -11.57 -8.71
CA GLU A 349 24.85 -11.96 -9.46
C GLU A 349 23.59 -11.83 -8.59
N GLU A 350 23.59 -12.36 -7.36
CA GLU A 350 22.50 -12.20 -6.39
C GLU A 350 22.25 -10.72 -6.06
N LYS A 351 23.32 -9.94 -5.88
CA LYS A 351 23.17 -8.49 -5.67
C LYS A 351 22.56 -7.78 -6.87
N ALA A 352 22.84 -8.24 -8.09
CA ALA A 352 22.25 -7.70 -9.31
C ALA A 352 20.77 -8.08 -9.44
N THR A 353 20.40 -9.34 -9.13
CA THR A 353 19.00 -9.78 -9.14
C THR A 353 18.18 -9.03 -8.10
N LEU A 354 18.66 -8.93 -6.86
CA LEU A 354 17.98 -8.19 -5.78
C LEU A 354 17.82 -6.70 -6.12
N ARG A 355 18.81 -6.07 -6.76
CA ARG A 355 18.66 -4.68 -7.24
C ARG A 355 17.57 -4.56 -8.30
N LYS A 356 17.50 -5.50 -9.24
CA LYS A 356 16.47 -5.52 -10.28
C LYS A 356 15.07 -5.73 -9.69
N GLU A 357 14.94 -6.64 -8.73
CA GLU A 357 13.68 -6.86 -8.00
C GLU A 357 13.26 -5.61 -7.22
N ARG A 358 14.19 -4.98 -6.49
CA ARG A 358 13.94 -3.70 -5.81
C ARG A 358 13.45 -2.63 -6.80
N ASP A 359 14.10 -2.51 -7.96
CA ASP A 359 13.72 -1.52 -8.97
C ASP A 359 12.35 -1.83 -9.61
N ASN A 360 12.02 -3.10 -9.80
CA ASN A 360 10.69 -3.52 -10.26
C ASN A 360 9.62 -3.19 -9.20
N LEU A 361 9.84 -3.55 -7.94
CA LEU A 361 8.93 -3.23 -6.84
C LEU A 361 8.75 -1.72 -6.66
N ALA A 362 9.82 -0.94 -6.82
CA ALA A 362 9.74 0.52 -6.79
C ALA A 362 8.87 1.07 -7.93
N LYS A 363 8.97 0.51 -9.14
CA LYS A 363 8.11 0.88 -10.27
C LYS A 363 6.65 0.49 -10.02
N GLU A 364 6.38 -0.72 -9.57
CA GLU A 364 5.02 -1.17 -9.21
C GLU A 364 4.41 -0.26 -8.14
N LEU A 365 5.20 0.15 -7.15
CA LEU A 365 4.75 1.05 -6.10
C LEU A 365 4.42 2.44 -6.64
N GLU A 366 5.22 2.98 -7.57
CA GLU A 366 4.91 4.25 -8.24
C GLU A 366 3.69 4.15 -9.17
N GLU A 367 3.49 3.04 -9.87
CA GLU A 367 2.28 2.79 -10.65
C GLU A 367 1.04 2.74 -9.74
N LYS A 368 1.11 2.02 -8.62
CA LYS A 368 0.03 1.96 -7.63
C LYS A 368 -0.26 3.33 -7.00
N LYS A 369 0.76 4.15 -6.75
CA LYS A 369 0.56 5.55 -6.31
C LYS A 369 -0.21 6.35 -7.36
N ARG A 370 0.17 6.26 -8.64
CA ARG A 370 -0.53 6.95 -9.74
C ARG A 370 -1.97 6.46 -9.89
N GLU A 371 -2.22 5.16 -9.76
CA GLU A 371 -3.57 4.59 -9.74
C GLU A 371 -4.40 5.18 -8.58
N ILE A 372 -3.84 5.26 -7.38
CA ILE A 372 -4.49 5.87 -6.21
C ILE A 372 -4.80 7.35 -6.46
N GLU A 373 -3.85 8.11 -7.02
CA GLU A 373 -4.07 9.52 -7.38
C GLU A 373 -5.17 9.67 -8.43
N HIS A 374 -5.19 8.82 -9.45
CA HIS A 374 -6.25 8.81 -10.46
C HIS A 374 -7.62 8.48 -9.86
N LEU A 375 -7.70 7.46 -9.01
CA LEU A 375 -8.93 7.09 -8.31
C LEU A 375 -9.40 8.20 -7.36
N LYS A 376 -8.49 8.89 -6.68
CA LYS A 376 -8.82 10.08 -5.87
C LYS A 376 -9.38 11.20 -6.74
N MET A 377 -8.78 11.48 -7.89
CA MET A 377 -9.30 12.49 -8.83
C MET A 377 -10.69 12.10 -9.35
N GLN A 378 -10.91 10.84 -9.73
CA GLN A 378 -12.24 10.35 -10.12
C GLN A 378 -13.26 10.48 -8.98
N LEU A 379 -12.85 10.16 -7.75
CA LEU A 379 -13.69 10.32 -6.56
C LEU A 379 -14.07 11.78 -6.36
N ASP A 380 -13.12 12.71 -6.46
CA ASP A 380 -13.37 14.15 -6.32
C ASP A 380 -14.27 14.69 -7.43
N ILE A 381 -14.08 14.24 -8.67
CA ILE A 381 -14.99 14.56 -9.79
C ILE A 381 -16.38 14.03 -9.48
N SER A 382 -16.53 12.75 -9.14
CA SER A 382 -17.83 12.14 -8.85
C SER A 382 -18.54 12.85 -7.69
N LYS A 383 -17.79 13.25 -6.66
CA LYS A 383 -18.27 14.04 -5.52
C LYS A 383 -18.75 15.42 -5.97
N SER A 384 -17.97 16.13 -6.78
CA SER A 384 -18.39 17.45 -7.31
C SER A 384 -19.62 17.35 -8.24
N THR A 385 -19.72 16.26 -9.00
CA THR A 385 -20.85 15.99 -9.90
C THR A 385 -22.10 15.68 -9.09
N LEU A 386 -21.95 14.90 -8.02
CA LEU A 386 -23.02 14.62 -7.05
C LEU A 386 -23.48 15.91 -6.37
N ASP A 387 -22.55 16.75 -5.88
CA ASP A 387 -22.87 18.05 -5.28
C ASP A 387 -23.60 18.97 -6.26
N THR A 388 -23.20 18.96 -7.53
CA THR A 388 -23.86 19.74 -8.59
C THR A 388 -25.25 19.19 -8.90
N CYS A 389 -25.42 17.86 -8.90
CA CYS A 389 -26.72 17.22 -9.09
C CYS A 389 -27.66 17.49 -7.91
N ILE A 390 -27.15 17.46 -6.67
CA ILE A 390 -27.87 17.84 -5.46
C ILE A 390 -28.34 19.30 -5.58
N LYS A 391 -27.44 20.22 -5.97
CA LYS A 391 -27.77 21.65 -6.21
C LYS A 391 -28.78 21.85 -7.34
N ALA A 392 -28.68 21.09 -8.43
CA ALA A 392 -29.61 21.18 -9.56
C ALA A 392 -31.00 20.61 -9.23
N LYS A 393 -31.08 19.59 -8.37
CA LYS A 393 -32.35 19.03 -7.87
C LYS A 393 -32.99 19.93 -6.80
N THR A 394 -32.21 20.83 -6.20
CA THR A 394 -32.68 21.93 -5.34
C THR A 394 -32.85 23.21 -6.17
N GLN A 395 -33.74 23.20 -7.17
CA GLN A 395 -34.24 24.49 -7.68
C GLN A 395 -35.19 25.13 -6.65
N PRO A 396 -35.13 26.45 -6.41
CA PRO A 396 -35.82 27.08 -5.29
C PRO A 396 -37.24 27.51 -5.67
N ILE A 397 -38.21 27.14 -4.83
CA ILE A 397 -39.41 27.97 -4.61
C ILE A 397 -38.92 29.29 -3.97
N PRO A 398 -39.35 30.49 -4.40
CA PRO A 398 -38.84 31.73 -3.85
C PRO A 398 -39.41 31.97 -2.45
N ALA A 399 -38.54 31.97 -1.44
CA ALA A 399 -38.76 32.55 -0.13
C ALA A 399 -37.44 33.16 0.39
N PRO A 400 -37.50 34.17 1.28
CA PRO A 400 -36.54 35.27 1.27
C PRO A 400 -35.27 35.07 2.13
N ARG A 401 -34.19 35.68 1.61
CA ARG A 401 -32.88 36.06 2.21
C ARG A 401 -31.92 34.94 2.67
N PRO A 402 -30.62 35.04 2.32
CA PRO A 402 -29.60 34.09 2.76
C PRO A 402 -29.09 34.43 4.16
N VAL A 403 -29.10 33.44 5.05
CA VAL A 403 -28.34 33.43 6.30
C VAL A 403 -27.02 32.69 6.03
N GLY A 404 -25.91 33.45 6.05
CA GLY A 404 -24.57 33.06 6.51
C GLY A 404 -23.80 31.90 5.84
N PRO A 405 -22.45 31.92 5.89
CA PRO A 405 -21.63 30.80 5.43
C PRO A 405 -21.78 29.62 6.40
N ALA A 406 -21.95 28.41 5.84
CA ALA A 406 -22.02 27.17 6.60
C ALA A 406 -20.76 26.97 7.47
N HIS A 407 -20.96 26.75 8.77
CA HIS A 407 -19.90 26.29 9.67
C HIS A 407 -19.40 24.91 9.25
N ASN A 408 -18.09 24.69 9.38
CA ASN A 408 -17.46 23.39 9.25
C ASN A 408 -18.22 22.36 10.11
N PRO A 409 -18.52 21.15 9.60
CA PRO A 409 -19.18 20.13 10.39
C PRO A 409 -18.31 19.79 11.62
N ALA A 410 -18.96 19.73 12.78
CA ALA A 410 -18.29 19.40 14.03
C ALA A 410 -17.60 18.01 13.93
N PRO A 411 -16.45 17.80 14.61
CA PRO A 411 -15.81 16.50 14.66
C PRO A 411 -16.80 15.44 15.16
N ILE A 412 -17.00 14.39 14.39
CA ILE A 412 -17.87 13.27 14.77
C ILE A 412 -17.17 12.53 15.92
N ASP A 413 -17.84 12.47 17.08
CA ASP A 413 -17.33 11.72 18.22
C ASP A 413 -17.26 10.21 17.87
N PRO A 414 -16.09 9.56 17.98
CA PRO A 414 -15.92 8.16 17.62
C PRO A 414 -16.83 7.21 18.41
N ALA A 415 -17.17 7.53 19.66
CA ALA A 415 -18.08 6.69 20.44
C ALA A 415 -19.51 6.76 19.88
N SER A 416 -19.99 7.96 19.56
CA SER A 416 -21.28 8.16 18.90
C SER A 416 -21.35 7.48 17.52
N LEU A 417 -20.23 7.45 16.78
CA LEU A 417 -20.15 6.79 15.48
C LEU A 417 -20.25 5.27 15.60
N GLU A 418 -19.55 4.66 16.55
CA GLU A 418 -19.63 3.21 16.79
C GLU A 418 -21.02 2.79 17.29
N GLU A 419 -21.67 3.62 18.12
CA GLU A 419 -23.06 3.38 18.52
C GLU A 419 -24.03 3.46 17.32
N PHE A 420 -23.83 4.44 16.44
CA PHE A 420 -24.60 4.55 15.19
C PHE A 420 -24.40 3.31 14.29
N LYS A 421 -23.14 2.89 14.07
CA LYS A 421 -22.82 1.68 13.30
C LYS A 421 -23.51 0.45 13.90
N LYS A 422 -23.51 0.31 15.23
CA LYS A 422 -24.18 -0.78 15.95
C LYS A 422 -25.69 -0.78 15.71
N ARG A 423 -26.36 0.37 15.82
CA ARG A 423 -27.81 0.50 15.56
C ARG A 423 -28.18 0.17 14.11
N ILE A 424 -27.35 0.57 13.14
CA ILE A 424 -27.55 0.22 11.72
C ILE A 424 -27.45 -1.30 11.50
N LEU A 425 -26.49 -1.98 12.13
CA LEU A 425 -26.38 -3.44 12.04
C LEU A 425 -27.53 -4.16 12.75
N GLU A 426 -27.96 -3.67 13.91
CA GLU A 426 -29.08 -4.24 14.67
C GLU A 426 -30.42 -4.12 13.92
N SER A 427 -30.64 -3.01 13.24
CA SER A 427 -31.85 -2.79 12.44
C SER A 427 -31.93 -3.63 11.17
N GLN A 428 -30.81 -4.22 10.72
CA GLN A 428 -30.79 -5.21 9.63
C GLN A 428 -31.04 -6.64 10.11
N ARG A 429 -30.92 -6.89 11.42
CA ARG A 429 -31.22 -8.20 12.00
C ARG A 429 -32.74 -8.33 12.09
N ALA A 430 -33.34 -9.05 11.14
CA ALA A 430 -34.79 -9.30 11.11
C ALA A 430 -35.29 -9.79 12.49
N PRO A 431 -36.50 -9.39 12.93
CA PRO A 431 -37.09 -9.96 14.14
C PRO A 431 -37.24 -11.46 13.91
N ALA A 432 -36.70 -12.27 14.83
CA ALA A 432 -36.89 -13.72 14.82
C ALA A 432 -38.38 -14.01 14.64
N SER A 433 -38.73 -14.59 13.49
CA SER A 433 -40.10 -14.89 13.14
C SER A 433 -40.71 -15.79 14.22
N ASN A 434 -41.83 -15.34 14.78
CA ASN A 434 -42.76 -16.22 15.49
C ASN A 434 -43.03 -17.43 14.61
N ALA A 435 -42.53 -18.59 15.04
CA ALA A 435 -42.89 -19.88 14.49
C ALA A 435 -44.39 -20.06 14.72
N ILE A 436 -45.19 -19.84 13.67
CA ILE A 436 -46.58 -20.28 13.63
C ILE A 436 -46.53 -21.81 13.59
N ALA A 437 -46.94 -22.42 14.70
CA ALA A 437 -47.17 -23.83 14.80
C ALA A 437 -48.19 -24.26 13.74
N SER A 438 -47.74 -25.13 12.83
CA SER A 438 -48.58 -25.89 11.92
C SER A 438 -49.42 -26.87 12.73
N ALA A 439 -50.72 -26.60 12.86
CA ALA A 439 -51.72 -27.59 13.22
C ALA A 439 -52.07 -28.42 11.98
N SER A 440 -51.67 -29.69 11.98
CA SER A 440 -52.29 -30.79 11.22
C SER A 440 -51.72 -32.10 11.77
N GLY A 441 -52.56 -32.80 12.54
CA GLY A 441 -52.27 -34.04 13.26
C GLY A 441 -53.35 -34.25 14.31
#